data_AF-A0A7J6IFQ9-F1
#
_entry.id   AF-A0A7J6IFQ9-F1
#
_cell.length_a   1.000
_cell.length_b   1.000
_cell.length_c   1.000
_cell.angle_alpha   90.00
_cell.angle_beta   90.00
_cell.angle_gamma   90.00
#
_symmetry.space_group_name_H-M   'P 1'
#
loop_
_entity.id
_entity.type
_entity.pdbx_description
1 polymer ?
#
loop_
_entity_poly.entity_id
_entity_poly.type
_entity_poly.pdbx_seq_one_letter_code
_entity_poly.pdbx_strand_id
1 'polypeptide(L)'
;MENAVEHVNLNGDAKLPDALDKLVLRIEDLGKGNRIISHAEKETLYQQQKISRRFRWVKGDSFDSPPPEDEAKETRDELGPTPALETVNRIWSDAEDCQNFQHFEIQWNCAVHFKILEVALAHFRRLGFCICTGVQIHSDYTRGSKASHHNKKVDFCVFVNEQCPELTRAALTSPFQSVNQTEYPALLQRPIALSIETKVTGQDWTEAVNQISVWLLAQWDALDDLVSRSQAQDGDASSNVDAGDADAPKPSAAAAAGLVFLPGLVVLGHDWYFVAMTRSPDGKSRLYNRVLIGSTQSTEGVYQVIAVLQLLGRNIENHYWPWFERTILNK
;
A
#
# COMPACT_ATOMS: atom_id res chain seq x y z
N MET A 1 -19.17 -8.26 16.01
CA MET A 1 -17.98 -8.60 15.20
C MET A 1 -17.57 -7.48 14.24
N GLU A 2 -18.49 -6.63 13.76
CA GLU A 2 -18.15 -5.33 13.12
C GLU A 2 -17.38 -4.36 14.05
N ASN A 3 -17.28 -4.67 15.34
CA ASN A 3 -16.64 -3.85 16.39
C ASN A 3 -15.15 -4.19 16.64
N ALA A 4 -14.49 -5.01 15.81
CA ALA A 4 -13.11 -5.44 16.07
C ALA A 4 -12.03 -4.48 15.53
N VAL A 5 -12.38 -3.57 14.63
CA VAL A 5 -11.47 -2.58 14.05
C VAL A 5 -12.02 -1.18 14.30
N GLU A 6 -11.25 -0.35 14.98
CA GLU A 6 -11.60 1.06 15.18
C GLU A 6 -11.27 1.84 13.91
N HIS A 7 -12.25 2.55 13.33
CA HIS A 7 -12.02 3.41 12.18
C HIS A 7 -11.66 4.82 12.64
N VAL A 8 -10.51 5.31 12.19
CA VAL A 8 -9.94 6.59 12.61
C VAL A 8 -9.77 7.50 11.39
N ASN A 9 -10.20 8.76 11.53
CA ASN A 9 -9.99 9.75 10.48
C ASN A 9 -8.52 10.21 10.44
N LEU A 10 -7.83 10.01 9.31
CA LEU A 10 -6.44 10.47 9.13
C LEU A 10 -6.30 12.00 9.22
N ASN A 11 -7.35 12.76 8.89
CA ASN A 11 -7.36 14.21 8.99
C ASN A 11 -7.91 14.71 10.35
N GLY A 12 -8.14 13.81 11.30
CA GLY A 12 -8.64 14.14 12.64
C GLY A 12 -7.51 14.33 13.66
N ASP A 13 -7.88 14.64 14.91
CA ASP A 13 -6.93 14.88 16.01
C ASP A 13 -6.34 13.61 16.65
N ALA A 14 -6.60 12.44 16.05
CA ALA A 14 -6.13 11.18 16.58
C ALA A 14 -4.61 11.08 16.45
N LYS A 15 -3.92 10.75 17.55
CA LYS A 15 -2.47 10.57 17.52
C LYS A 15 -2.09 9.33 16.71
N LEU A 16 -1.39 9.53 15.59
CA LEU A 16 -0.83 8.46 14.78
C LEU A 16 0.50 7.94 15.40
N PRO A 17 0.88 6.68 15.16
CA PRO A 17 2.24 6.22 15.41
C PRO A 17 3.25 7.05 14.60
N ASP A 18 4.38 7.42 15.20
CA ASP A 18 5.36 8.35 14.60
C ASP A 18 5.80 7.99 13.17
N ALA A 19 5.98 6.70 12.87
CA ALA A 19 6.38 6.24 11.53
C ALA A 19 5.24 6.42 10.50
N LEU A 20 3.99 6.20 10.91
CA LEU A 20 2.81 6.44 10.07
C LEU A 20 2.58 7.95 9.89
N ASP A 21 2.71 8.73 10.96
CA ASP A 21 2.55 10.19 10.93
C ASP A 21 3.52 10.86 9.95
N LYS A 22 4.81 10.51 10.04
CA LYS A 22 5.84 10.99 9.11
C LYS A 22 5.51 10.66 7.66
N LEU A 23 5.03 9.43 7.39
CA LEU A 23 4.64 9.02 6.06
C LEU A 23 3.41 9.81 5.57
N VAL A 24 2.38 9.96 6.40
CA VAL A 24 1.16 10.70 6.09
C VAL A 24 1.46 12.17 5.78
N LEU A 25 2.28 12.85 6.59
CA LEU A 25 2.71 14.22 6.33
C LEU A 25 3.38 14.36 4.97
N ARG A 26 4.22 13.38 4.59
CA ARG A 26 4.87 13.38 3.27
C ARG A 26 3.89 13.10 2.13
N ILE A 27 2.92 12.20 2.34
CA ILE A 27 1.84 11.94 1.38
C ILE A 27 1.00 13.20 1.15
N GLU A 28 0.62 13.91 2.21
CA GLU A 28 -0.16 15.14 2.10
C GLU A 28 0.59 16.26 1.38
N ASP A 29 1.90 16.40 1.63
CA ASP A 29 2.74 17.38 0.94
C ASP A 29 2.77 17.10 -0.57
N LEU A 30 3.01 15.85 -0.96
CA LEU A 30 2.96 15.44 -2.37
C LEU A 30 1.55 15.59 -2.95
N GLY A 31 0.50 15.23 -2.21
CA GLY A 31 -0.90 15.37 -2.61
C GLY A 31 -1.38 16.82 -2.78
N LYS A 32 -0.66 17.79 -2.18
CA LYS A 32 -0.85 19.24 -2.43
C LYS A 32 -0.14 19.73 -3.70
N GLY A 33 0.57 18.84 -4.39
CA GLY A 33 1.34 19.16 -5.59
C GLY A 33 2.74 19.70 -5.32
N ASN A 34 3.22 19.61 -4.07
CA ASN A 34 4.52 20.14 -3.69
C ASN A 34 5.62 19.13 -3.98
N ARG A 35 6.70 19.57 -4.62
CA ARG A 35 7.92 18.78 -4.89
C ARG A 35 7.62 17.43 -5.53
N ILE A 36 6.60 17.36 -6.39
CA ILE A 36 6.20 16.12 -7.08
C ILE A 36 7.00 15.87 -8.36
N ILE A 37 7.79 16.87 -8.80
CA ILE A 37 8.62 16.85 -10.00
C ILE A 37 10.10 17.07 -9.66
N SER A 38 10.99 16.33 -10.32
CA SER A 38 12.43 16.59 -10.34
C SER A 38 12.74 18.02 -10.78
N HIS A 39 13.77 18.63 -10.19
CA HIS A 39 14.28 19.90 -10.69
C HIS A 39 14.80 19.80 -12.14
N ALA A 40 15.24 18.62 -12.60
CA ALA A 40 15.71 18.40 -13.96
C ALA A 40 14.63 18.62 -15.03
N GLU A 41 13.35 18.40 -14.69
CA GLU A 41 12.21 18.53 -15.62
C GLU A 41 11.64 19.95 -15.67
N LYS A 42 12.25 20.89 -14.93
CA LYS A 42 11.73 22.24 -14.73
C LYS A 42 11.54 23.04 -16.01
N GLU A 43 12.56 23.07 -16.87
CA GLU A 43 12.49 23.81 -18.13
C GLU A 43 11.40 23.19 -19.04
N THR A 44 11.43 21.87 -19.20
CA THR A 44 10.46 21.12 -20.03
C THR A 44 9.01 21.40 -19.60
N LEU A 45 8.71 21.31 -18.30
CA LEU A 45 7.36 21.51 -17.80
C LEU A 45 6.90 22.98 -17.85
N TYR A 46 7.82 23.94 -17.68
CA TYR A 46 7.48 25.35 -17.89
C TYR A 46 7.18 25.67 -19.35
N GLN A 47 7.89 25.06 -20.31
CA GLN A 47 7.54 25.22 -21.72
C GLN A 47 6.17 24.59 -22.01
N GLN A 48 5.89 23.41 -21.45
CA GLN A 48 4.60 22.75 -21.60
C GLN A 48 3.44 23.57 -20.99
N GLN A 49 3.67 24.22 -19.85
CA GLN A 49 2.69 25.11 -19.20
C GLN A 49 2.25 26.25 -20.11
N LYS A 50 3.17 26.84 -20.89
CA LYS A 50 2.87 27.95 -21.81
C LYS A 50 1.93 27.55 -22.94
N ILE A 51 1.96 26.29 -23.37
CA ILE A 51 1.23 25.81 -24.55
C ILE A 51 0.02 24.93 -24.22
N SER A 52 -0.12 24.46 -22.97
CA SER A 52 -1.21 23.55 -22.59
C SER A 52 -1.85 23.90 -21.26
N ARG A 53 -3.17 24.20 -21.29
CA ARG A 53 -3.98 24.45 -20.09
C ARG A 53 -4.01 23.29 -19.08
N ARG A 54 -3.70 22.07 -19.53
CA ARG A 54 -3.58 20.87 -18.67
C ARG A 54 -2.42 21.00 -17.68
N PHE A 55 -1.38 21.76 -18.03
CA PHE A 55 -0.17 21.95 -17.22
C PHE A 55 -0.13 23.28 -16.48
N ARG A 56 -1.27 23.99 -16.38
CA ARG A 56 -1.34 25.31 -15.70
C ARG A 56 -0.93 25.26 -14.22
N TRP A 57 -1.04 24.08 -13.61
CA TRP A 57 -0.71 23.82 -12.21
C TRP A 57 0.79 23.91 -11.90
N VAL A 58 1.64 23.76 -12.93
CA VAL A 58 3.10 23.78 -12.78
C VAL A 58 3.54 25.13 -12.21
N LYS A 59 4.13 25.13 -11.02
CA LYS A 59 4.61 26.33 -10.33
C LYS A 59 5.91 26.05 -9.59
N GLY A 60 6.52 27.07 -8.99
CA GLY A 60 7.79 26.93 -8.28
C GLY A 60 7.81 25.77 -7.29
N ASP A 61 6.78 25.67 -6.44
CA ASP A 61 6.66 24.64 -5.42
C ASP A 61 6.42 23.22 -5.98
N SER A 62 6.07 23.07 -7.26
CA SER A 62 5.91 21.76 -7.89
C SER A 62 7.22 21.01 -8.07
N PHE A 63 8.33 21.76 -8.13
CA PHE A 63 9.67 21.22 -8.30
C PHE A 63 10.36 21.10 -6.97
N ASP A 64 11.24 20.11 -6.87
CA ASP A 64 12.18 20.09 -5.75
C ASP A 64 13.14 21.29 -5.79
N SER A 65 13.65 21.67 -4.64
CA SER A 65 14.72 22.66 -4.56
C SER A 65 16.00 22.05 -5.13
N PRO A 66 16.87 22.82 -5.82
CA PRO A 66 18.21 22.33 -6.14
C PRO A 66 18.90 21.94 -4.83
N PRO A 67 19.56 20.76 -4.76
CA PRO A 67 20.16 20.29 -3.51
C PRO A 67 21.17 21.33 -3.01
N PRO A 68 21.09 21.79 -1.74
CA PRO A 68 22.17 22.55 -1.14
C PRO A 68 23.43 21.67 -1.13
N GLU A 69 24.60 22.25 -1.43
CA GLU A 69 25.86 21.50 -1.54
C GLU A 69 26.26 20.76 -0.24
N ASP A 70 25.67 21.11 0.91
CA ASP A 70 26.10 20.66 2.25
C ASP A 70 25.01 20.04 3.16
N GLU A 71 23.77 19.81 2.69
CA GLU A 71 22.71 19.18 3.51
C GLU A 71 22.10 17.95 2.85
N ALA A 72 22.12 16.82 3.55
CA ALA A 72 21.36 15.62 3.20
C ALA A 72 19.85 15.85 3.39
N LYS A 73 19.23 16.56 2.44
CA LYS A 73 17.76 16.65 2.34
C LYS A 73 17.24 15.55 1.43
N GLU A 74 16.17 14.88 1.87
CA GLU A 74 15.43 13.96 1.02
C GLU A 74 14.94 14.69 -0.22
N THR A 75 15.50 14.31 -1.36
CA THR A 75 15.12 14.87 -2.66
C THR A 75 13.97 14.09 -3.29
N ARG A 76 13.22 14.73 -4.20
CA ARG A 76 12.17 14.08 -5.00
C ARG A 76 12.73 12.94 -5.85
N ASP A 77 13.96 13.06 -6.33
CA ASP A 77 14.58 12.06 -7.21
C ASP A 77 14.93 10.76 -6.47
N GLU A 78 15.11 10.80 -5.15
CA GLU A 78 15.26 9.58 -4.35
C GLU A 78 13.98 8.73 -4.27
N LEU A 79 12.80 9.30 -4.57
CA LEU A 79 11.58 8.51 -4.64
C LEU A 79 11.51 7.69 -5.94
N GLY A 80 12.18 8.15 -7.01
CA GLY A 80 12.11 7.57 -8.33
C GLY A 80 11.98 8.61 -9.43
N PRO A 81 12.06 8.20 -10.71
CA PRO A 81 12.05 9.12 -11.84
C PRO A 81 10.71 9.87 -11.95
N THR A 82 10.79 11.12 -12.40
CA THR A 82 9.60 11.88 -12.82
C THR A 82 9.03 11.25 -14.09
N PRO A 83 7.73 10.93 -14.16
CA PRO A 83 7.16 10.29 -15.34
C PRO A 83 7.14 11.23 -16.55
N ALA A 84 7.42 10.69 -17.73
CA ALA A 84 7.46 11.45 -18.98
C ALA A 84 6.10 12.08 -19.31
N LEU A 85 6.12 13.26 -19.95
CA LEU A 85 4.92 14.00 -20.38
C LEU A 85 3.97 13.15 -21.21
N GLU A 86 4.49 12.35 -22.15
CA GLU A 86 3.67 11.50 -23.02
C GLU A 86 2.91 10.45 -22.20
N THR A 87 3.60 9.79 -21.26
CA THR A 87 3.02 8.80 -20.35
C THR A 87 1.91 9.40 -19.51
N VAL A 88 2.14 10.58 -18.92
CA VAL A 88 1.13 11.26 -18.09
C VAL A 88 -0.09 11.67 -18.92
N ASN A 89 0.12 12.22 -20.13
CA ASN A 89 -0.98 12.59 -21.01
C ASN A 89 -1.79 11.35 -21.46
N ARG A 90 -1.13 10.21 -21.70
CA ARG A 90 -1.80 8.96 -22.07
C ARG A 90 -2.68 8.45 -20.94
N ILE A 91 -2.13 8.31 -19.73
CA ILE A 91 -2.88 7.86 -18.54
C ILE A 91 -4.10 8.76 -18.28
N TRP A 92 -3.91 10.09 -18.38
CA TRP A 92 -5.01 11.04 -18.23
C TRP A 92 -6.08 10.86 -19.31
N SER A 93 -5.69 10.68 -20.58
CA SER A 93 -6.60 10.46 -21.69
C SER A 93 -7.37 9.14 -21.54
N ASP A 94 -6.71 8.07 -21.12
CA ASP A 94 -7.32 6.76 -20.90
C ASP A 94 -8.32 6.81 -19.73
N ALA A 95 -8.03 7.60 -18.70
CA ALA A 95 -8.95 7.82 -17.58
C ALA A 95 -10.19 8.63 -18.02
N GLU A 96 -10.02 9.66 -18.87
CA GLU A 96 -11.15 10.37 -19.47
C GLU A 96 -12.02 9.44 -20.33
N ASP A 97 -11.41 8.59 -21.15
CA ASP A 97 -12.14 7.59 -21.95
C ASP A 97 -12.97 6.67 -21.05
N CYS A 98 -12.36 6.13 -20.00
CA CYS A 98 -13.05 5.26 -19.05
C CYS A 98 -14.24 5.93 -18.37
N GLN A 99 -14.13 7.21 -18.03
CA GLN A 99 -15.22 7.97 -17.44
C GLN A 99 -16.32 8.30 -18.47
N ASN A 100 -15.94 8.77 -19.67
CA ASN A 100 -16.86 9.22 -20.71
C ASN A 100 -17.69 8.07 -21.29
N PHE A 101 -17.10 6.88 -21.42
CA PHE A 101 -17.77 5.68 -21.93
C PHE A 101 -18.29 4.74 -20.84
N GLN A 102 -18.23 5.14 -19.57
CA GLN A 102 -18.74 4.38 -18.43
C GLN A 102 -18.17 2.95 -18.38
N HIS A 103 -16.87 2.82 -18.63
CA HIS A 103 -16.19 1.53 -18.64
C HIS A 103 -16.28 0.82 -17.29
N PHE A 104 -16.35 -0.50 -17.32
CA PHE A 104 -16.35 -1.35 -16.11
C PHE A 104 -15.02 -1.28 -15.36
N GLU A 105 -15.03 -1.65 -14.08
CA GLU A 105 -13.87 -1.65 -13.17
C GLU A 105 -12.63 -2.33 -13.78
N ILE A 106 -12.82 -3.45 -14.48
CA ILE A 106 -11.71 -4.19 -15.12
C ILE A 106 -10.98 -3.37 -16.18
N GLN A 107 -11.72 -2.55 -16.94
CA GLN A 107 -11.13 -1.73 -18.00
C GLN A 107 -10.34 -0.55 -17.38
N TRP A 108 -10.85 0.06 -16.30
CA TRP A 108 -10.09 1.01 -15.48
C TRP A 108 -8.80 0.40 -14.95
N ASN A 109 -8.89 -0.82 -14.41
CA ASN A 109 -7.75 -1.54 -13.87
C ASN A 109 -6.67 -1.78 -14.94
N CYS A 110 -7.05 -2.17 -16.16
CA CYS A 110 -6.11 -2.42 -17.25
C CYS A 110 -5.53 -1.15 -17.88
N ALA A 111 -6.37 -0.15 -18.19
CA ALA A 111 -5.96 1.01 -18.97
C ALA A 111 -5.28 2.09 -18.11
N VAL A 112 -5.69 2.23 -16.85
CA VAL A 112 -5.28 3.35 -15.99
C VAL A 112 -4.44 2.86 -14.82
N HIS A 113 -5.02 2.04 -13.93
CA HIS A 113 -4.39 1.71 -12.65
C HIS A 113 -3.13 0.86 -12.84
N PHE A 114 -3.18 -0.14 -13.71
CA PHE A 114 -2.00 -0.96 -14.05
C PHE A 114 -0.88 -0.10 -14.63
N LYS A 115 -1.19 0.87 -15.50
CA LYS A 115 -0.19 1.76 -16.12
C LYS A 115 0.45 2.71 -15.13
N ILE A 116 -0.32 3.22 -14.19
CA ILE A 116 0.21 4.01 -13.07
C ILE A 116 1.17 3.18 -12.23
N LEU A 117 0.80 1.94 -11.85
CA LEU A 117 1.65 1.05 -11.07
C LEU A 117 2.92 0.66 -11.83
N GLU A 118 2.80 0.33 -13.12
CA GLU A 118 3.93 0.01 -14.01
C GLU A 118 4.96 1.16 -14.01
N VAL A 119 4.50 2.40 -14.19
CA VAL A 119 5.37 3.57 -14.24
C VAL A 119 5.98 3.90 -12.87
N ALA A 120 5.18 3.88 -11.80
CA ALA A 120 5.65 4.22 -10.47
C ALA A 120 6.69 3.21 -9.95
N LEU A 121 6.45 1.92 -10.19
CA LEU A 121 7.24 0.85 -9.60
C LEU A 121 8.41 0.37 -10.47
N ALA A 122 8.50 0.76 -11.75
CA ALA A 122 9.49 0.27 -12.71
C ALA A 122 10.96 0.38 -12.25
N HIS A 123 11.29 1.37 -11.41
CA HIS A 123 12.65 1.61 -10.95
C HIS A 123 13.06 0.75 -9.74
N PHE A 124 12.08 0.19 -9.00
CA PHE A 124 12.34 -0.70 -7.88
C PHE A 124 12.67 -2.10 -8.38
N ARG A 125 13.89 -2.58 -8.11
CA ARG A 125 14.29 -3.93 -8.50
C ARG A 125 13.66 -5.01 -7.62
N ARG A 126 13.39 -4.68 -6.34
CA ARG A 126 12.85 -5.61 -5.34
C ARG A 126 11.34 -5.58 -5.23
N LEU A 127 10.64 -4.77 -6.03
CA LEU A 127 9.18 -4.70 -5.97
C LEU A 127 8.58 -5.22 -7.27
N GLY A 128 7.49 -5.95 -7.14
CA GLY A 128 6.61 -6.31 -8.24
C GLY A 128 5.16 -6.06 -7.84
N PHE A 129 4.26 -6.13 -8.81
CA PHE A 129 2.82 -6.06 -8.54
C PHE A 129 2.06 -7.03 -9.43
N CYS A 130 0.86 -7.41 -9.00
CA CYS A 130 -0.03 -8.27 -9.78
C CYS A 130 -1.49 -7.94 -9.53
N ILE A 131 -2.34 -8.29 -10.51
CA ILE A 131 -3.79 -8.25 -10.38
C ILE A 131 -4.24 -9.39 -9.46
N CYS A 132 -5.11 -9.06 -8.50
CA CYS A 132 -5.61 -9.96 -7.46
C CYS A 132 -7.15 -10.05 -7.42
N THR A 133 -7.85 -9.58 -8.48
CA THR A 133 -9.32 -9.48 -8.57
C THR A 133 -10.11 -10.78 -8.31
N GLY A 134 -9.45 -11.95 -8.29
CA GLY A 134 -10.05 -13.24 -7.96
C GLY A 134 -9.40 -13.96 -6.77
N VAL A 135 -8.45 -13.31 -6.10
CA VAL A 135 -7.68 -13.89 -5.00
C VAL A 135 -8.49 -13.80 -3.71
N GLN A 136 -8.51 -14.89 -2.95
CA GLN A 136 -9.26 -15.01 -1.70
C GLN A 136 -8.33 -15.14 -0.49
N ILE A 137 -8.86 -14.73 0.66
CA ILE A 137 -8.25 -14.96 1.98
C ILE A 137 -8.44 -16.43 2.33
N HIS A 138 -7.35 -17.10 2.75
CA HIS A 138 -7.40 -18.48 3.22
C HIS A 138 -8.29 -18.60 4.48
N SER A 139 -8.99 -19.72 4.64
CA SER A 139 -9.95 -19.92 5.72
C SER A 139 -9.37 -19.74 7.12
N ASP A 140 -8.09 -20.09 7.30
CA ASP A 140 -7.38 -19.95 8.58
C ASP A 140 -7.26 -18.50 9.05
N TYR A 141 -7.34 -17.53 8.12
CA TYR A 141 -7.24 -16.10 8.40
C TYR A 141 -8.56 -15.36 8.19
N THR A 142 -9.68 -16.09 8.07
CA THR A 142 -11.01 -15.49 8.07
C THR A 142 -11.61 -15.48 9.48
N ARG A 143 -11.98 -14.28 9.95
CA ARG A 143 -12.60 -14.11 11.27
C ARG A 143 -14.12 -14.26 11.16
N GLY A 144 -14.66 -15.34 11.74
CA GLY A 144 -16.09 -15.58 11.89
C GLY A 144 -16.64 -16.66 10.96
N SER A 145 -17.65 -17.39 11.44
CA SER A 145 -18.32 -18.52 10.76
C SER A 145 -19.14 -18.14 9.52
N LYS A 146 -19.11 -16.87 9.09
CA LYS A 146 -19.87 -16.40 7.93
C LYS A 146 -19.03 -16.58 6.66
N ALA A 147 -19.49 -17.47 5.79
CA ALA A 147 -18.91 -17.76 4.49
C ALA A 147 -18.66 -16.52 3.60
N SER A 148 -19.33 -15.39 3.87
CA SER A 148 -19.16 -14.12 3.15
C SER A 148 -17.79 -13.46 3.33
N HIS A 149 -17.03 -13.76 4.39
CA HIS A 149 -15.69 -13.19 4.59
C HIS A 149 -14.61 -13.85 3.71
N HIS A 150 -14.81 -15.09 3.25
CA HIS A 150 -13.92 -15.76 2.29
C HIS A 150 -13.93 -15.12 0.90
N ASN A 151 -14.89 -14.24 0.62
CA ASN A 151 -15.05 -13.60 -0.69
C ASN A 151 -14.52 -12.15 -0.73
N LYS A 152 -13.87 -11.68 0.34
CA LYS A 152 -13.28 -10.35 0.40
C LYS A 152 -11.87 -10.40 -0.22
N LYS A 153 -11.66 -9.50 -1.17
CA LYS A 153 -10.53 -9.49 -2.11
C LYS A 153 -10.04 -8.06 -2.29
N VAL A 154 -8.90 -7.93 -2.94
CA VAL A 154 -8.35 -6.66 -3.42
C VAL A 154 -7.99 -6.81 -4.89
N ASP A 155 -7.97 -5.72 -5.65
CA ASP A 155 -7.74 -5.76 -7.09
C ASP A 155 -6.26 -5.82 -7.47
N PHE A 156 -5.38 -5.26 -6.64
CA PHE A 156 -3.93 -5.38 -6.82
C PHE A 156 -3.19 -5.62 -5.51
N CYS A 157 -2.07 -6.31 -5.61
CA CYS A 157 -1.05 -6.38 -4.56
C CYS A 157 0.30 -5.94 -5.12
N VAL A 158 1.02 -5.14 -4.36
CA VAL A 158 2.47 -4.92 -4.54
C VAL A 158 3.18 -5.84 -3.55
N PHE A 159 4.18 -6.56 -4.04
CA PHE A 159 4.92 -7.57 -3.28
C PHE A 159 6.42 -7.35 -3.38
N VAL A 160 7.14 -7.87 -2.39
CA VAL A 160 8.60 -7.97 -2.46
C VAL A 160 8.98 -9.12 -3.41
N ASN A 161 9.71 -8.80 -4.46
CA ASN A 161 10.20 -9.69 -5.50
C ASN A 161 11.63 -10.15 -5.19
N GLU A 162 11.78 -10.88 -4.10
CA GLU A 162 13.02 -11.51 -3.68
C GLU A 162 12.88 -13.02 -3.66
N GLN A 163 13.98 -13.72 -3.90
CA GLN A 163 14.04 -15.17 -3.85
C GLN A 163 15.20 -15.59 -2.97
N CYS A 164 14.88 -16.25 -1.86
CA CYS A 164 15.88 -16.83 -0.98
C CYS A 164 15.35 -18.08 -0.26
N PRO A 165 16.24 -19.00 0.16
CA PRO A 165 15.85 -20.21 0.87
C PRO A 165 15.04 -19.95 2.15
N GLU A 166 15.27 -18.81 2.80
CA GLU A 166 14.59 -18.40 4.02
C GLU A 166 13.11 -18.08 3.76
N LEU A 167 12.78 -17.46 2.62
CA LEU A 167 11.37 -17.26 2.23
C LEU A 167 10.68 -18.61 2.01
N THR A 168 11.35 -19.55 1.34
CA THR A 168 10.81 -20.91 1.17
C THR A 168 10.61 -21.59 2.51
N ARG A 169 11.57 -21.46 3.45
CA ARG A 169 11.46 -22.03 4.79
C ARG A 169 10.31 -21.40 5.57
N ALA A 170 10.19 -20.08 5.58
CA ALA A 170 9.11 -19.36 6.24
C ALA A 170 7.75 -19.80 5.69
N ALA A 171 7.60 -19.88 4.36
CA ALA A 171 6.39 -20.38 3.72
C ALA A 171 6.03 -21.79 4.23
N LEU A 172 7.00 -22.72 4.23
CA LEU A 172 6.81 -24.11 4.68
C LEU A 172 6.42 -24.24 6.16
N THR A 173 6.63 -23.22 6.99
CA THR A 173 6.15 -23.23 8.39
C THR A 173 4.65 -22.96 8.51
N SER A 174 4.03 -22.35 7.49
CA SER A 174 2.61 -22.04 7.47
C SER A 174 1.76 -23.25 7.00
N PRO A 175 0.48 -23.37 7.43
CA PRO A 175 -0.37 -24.53 7.11
C PRO A 175 -0.54 -24.82 5.60
N PHE A 176 -0.46 -23.80 4.76
CA PHE A 176 -0.71 -23.89 3.30
C PHE A 176 0.46 -23.34 2.47
N GLN A 177 1.68 -23.34 3.04
CA GLN A 177 2.92 -23.00 2.34
C GLN A 177 2.96 -21.58 1.74
N SER A 178 2.42 -20.59 2.47
CA SER A 178 2.40 -19.19 2.08
C SER A 178 3.03 -18.28 3.13
N VAL A 179 3.75 -17.24 2.68
CA VAL A 179 4.17 -16.11 3.52
C VAL A 179 3.09 -15.02 3.62
N ASN A 180 1.89 -15.29 3.12
CA ASN A 180 0.75 -14.37 3.09
C ASN A 180 -0.53 -15.08 3.52
N GLN A 181 -1.61 -14.31 3.68
CA GLN A 181 -2.96 -14.76 4.02
C GLN A 181 -3.72 -15.43 2.86
N THR A 182 -3.04 -15.80 1.77
CA THR A 182 -3.65 -16.33 0.54
C THR A 182 -2.85 -17.47 -0.10
N GLU A 183 -3.55 -18.39 -0.75
CA GLU A 183 -3.00 -19.53 -1.49
C GLU A 183 -2.67 -19.20 -2.96
N TYR A 184 -2.80 -17.93 -3.38
CA TYR A 184 -2.50 -17.57 -4.76
C TYR A 184 -1.06 -17.98 -5.11
N PRO A 185 -0.81 -18.90 -6.08
CA PRO A 185 0.52 -19.49 -6.29
C PRO A 185 1.61 -18.45 -6.56
N ALA A 186 1.23 -17.36 -7.22
CA ALA A 186 2.08 -16.23 -7.47
C ALA A 186 2.55 -15.56 -6.17
N LEU A 187 1.81 -15.57 -5.06
CA LEU A 187 2.16 -14.85 -3.84
C LEU A 187 2.66 -15.74 -2.70
N LEU A 188 2.73 -17.06 -2.87
CA LEU A 188 3.14 -17.99 -1.79
C LEU A 188 4.49 -17.66 -1.14
N GLN A 189 5.46 -17.16 -1.90
CA GLN A 189 6.80 -16.80 -1.40
C GLN A 189 7.17 -15.34 -1.69
N ARG A 190 6.17 -14.50 -1.99
CA ARG A 190 6.37 -13.08 -2.31
C ARG A 190 5.55 -12.23 -1.33
N PRO A 191 6.14 -11.72 -0.25
CA PRO A 191 5.40 -10.99 0.79
C PRO A 191 4.64 -9.80 0.21
N ILE A 192 3.34 -9.75 0.45
CA ILE A 192 2.50 -8.59 0.10
C ILE A 192 2.91 -7.43 1.01
N ALA A 193 3.12 -6.26 0.44
CA ALA A 193 3.58 -5.07 1.17
C ALA A 193 2.66 -3.87 1.01
N LEU A 194 1.82 -3.85 -0.03
CA LEU A 194 0.76 -2.86 -0.25
C LEU A 194 -0.41 -3.54 -0.99
N SER A 195 -1.63 -3.29 -0.53
CA SER A 195 -2.86 -3.80 -1.14
C SER A 195 -3.70 -2.67 -1.71
N ILE A 196 -4.36 -2.87 -2.85
CA ILE A 196 -5.12 -1.83 -3.55
C ILE A 196 -6.50 -2.38 -3.92
N GLU A 197 -7.53 -1.72 -3.42
CA GLU A 197 -8.93 -1.97 -3.80
C GLU A 197 -9.39 -0.87 -4.75
N THR A 198 -10.00 -1.26 -5.88
CA THR A 198 -10.52 -0.30 -6.86
C THR A 198 -12.03 -0.46 -7.00
N LYS A 199 -12.68 0.65 -7.29
CA LYS A 199 -14.10 0.73 -7.64
C LYS A 199 -14.27 1.77 -8.73
N VAL A 200 -15.33 1.66 -9.54
CA VAL A 200 -15.67 2.73 -10.49
C VAL A 200 -16.25 3.96 -9.78
N THR A 201 -16.23 5.11 -10.45
CA THR A 201 -16.80 6.37 -9.94
C THR A 201 -18.24 6.18 -9.48
N GLY A 202 -18.59 6.70 -8.29
CA GLY A 202 -19.95 6.66 -7.75
C GLY A 202 -20.32 5.38 -6.99
N GLN A 203 -19.40 4.41 -6.88
CA GLN A 203 -19.58 3.26 -5.99
C GLN A 203 -19.20 3.55 -4.54
N ASP A 204 -19.70 2.71 -3.63
CA ASP A 204 -19.68 2.93 -2.19
C ASP A 204 -18.28 2.82 -1.58
N TRP A 205 -17.75 3.97 -1.14
CA TRP A 205 -16.53 4.09 -0.33
C TRP A 205 -16.54 3.14 0.87
N THR A 206 -17.67 2.98 1.54
CA THR A 206 -17.82 2.15 2.74
C THR A 206 -17.52 0.69 2.44
N GLU A 207 -18.01 0.19 1.30
CA GLU A 207 -17.75 -1.19 0.89
C GLU A 207 -16.29 -1.38 0.49
N ALA A 208 -15.70 -0.45 -0.26
CA ALA A 208 -14.27 -0.53 -0.62
C ALA A 208 -13.36 -0.52 0.63
N VAL A 209 -13.66 0.36 1.59
CA VAL A 209 -12.95 0.40 2.88
C VAL A 209 -13.15 -0.88 3.69
N ASN A 210 -14.35 -1.45 3.69
CA ASN A 210 -14.62 -2.72 4.35
C ASN A 210 -13.81 -3.87 3.71
N GLN A 211 -13.74 -3.94 2.38
CA GLN A 211 -12.96 -4.96 1.67
C GLN A 211 -11.48 -4.88 2.02
N ILE A 212 -10.86 -3.69 1.91
CA ILE A 212 -9.45 -3.53 2.23
C ILE A 212 -9.17 -3.71 3.73
N SER A 213 -10.08 -3.30 4.62
CA SER A 213 -9.96 -3.49 6.06
C SER A 213 -9.88 -4.98 6.43
N VAL A 214 -10.80 -5.79 5.90
CA VAL A 214 -10.82 -7.24 6.13
C VAL A 214 -9.55 -7.90 5.58
N TRP A 215 -9.11 -7.48 4.39
CA TRP A 215 -7.89 -8.00 3.77
C TRP A 215 -6.63 -7.70 4.60
N LEU A 216 -6.45 -6.45 5.03
CA LEU A 216 -5.30 -6.05 5.86
C LEU A 216 -5.35 -6.69 7.25
N LEU A 217 -6.54 -6.91 7.82
CA LEU A 217 -6.68 -7.59 9.10
C LEU A 217 -6.24 -9.06 9.01
N ALA A 218 -6.62 -9.76 7.94
CA ALA A 218 -6.16 -11.12 7.68
C ALA A 218 -4.65 -11.19 7.40
N GLN A 219 -4.09 -10.17 6.73
CA GLN A 219 -2.65 -10.07 6.54
C GLN A 219 -1.90 -9.93 7.87
N TRP A 220 -2.42 -9.10 8.79
CA TRP A 220 -1.87 -9.01 10.15
C TRP A 220 -1.90 -10.37 10.87
N ASP A 221 -2.99 -11.14 10.73
CA ASP A 221 -3.10 -12.47 11.34
C ASP A 221 -2.05 -13.44 10.78
N ALA A 222 -1.83 -13.43 9.47
CA ALA A 222 -0.79 -14.25 8.83
C ALA A 222 0.62 -13.85 9.29
N LEU A 223 0.89 -12.55 9.44
CA LEU A 223 2.18 -12.06 9.93
C LEU A 223 2.40 -12.40 11.41
N ASP A 224 1.38 -12.31 12.26
CA ASP A 224 1.45 -12.73 13.66
C ASP A 224 1.81 -14.22 13.78
N ASP A 225 1.21 -15.07 12.95
CA ASP A 225 1.49 -16.50 12.91
C ASP A 225 2.91 -16.82 12.42
N LEU A 226 3.39 -16.12 11.37
CA LEU A 226 4.75 -16.29 10.87
C LEU A 226 5.81 -15.89 11.90
N VAL A 227 5.61 -14.75 12.59
CA VAL A 227 6.52 -14.30 13.65
C VAL A 227 6.53 -15.29 14.82
N SER A 228 5.36 -15.77 15.25
CA SER A 228 5.25 -16.74 16.34
C SER A 228 5.97 -18.05 16.02
N ARG A 229 5.88 -18.52 14.77
CA ARG A 229 6.55 -19.75 14.31
C ARG A 229 8.06 -19.57 14.17
N SER A 230 8.51 -18.42 13.70
CA SER A 230 9.94 -18.08 13.64
C SER A 230 10.57 -18.13 15.04
N GLN A 231 9.94 -17.46 16.01
CA GLN A 231 10.42 -17.43 17.40
C GLN A 231 10.40 -18.81 18.09
N ALA A 232 9.40 -19.64 17.79
CA ALA A 232 9.32 -20.99 18.34
C ALA A 232 10.41 -21.94 17.79
N GLN A 233 11.03 -21.64 16.65
CA GLN A 233 12.17 -22.40 16.12
C GLN A 233 13.49 -22.03 16.80
N ASP A 234 13.58 -20.83 17.38
CA ASP A 234 14.81 -20.30 18.02
C ASP A 234 14.88 -20.56 19.55
N GLY A 235 13.80 -21.03 20.19
CA GLY A 235 13.72 -21.27 21.64
C GLY A 235 13.28 -22.68 22.04
N ASP A 236 13.86 -23.24 23.10
CA ASP A 236 13.42 -24.51 23.72
C ASP A 236 11.97 -24.36 24.22
N ALA A 237 11.12 -25.29 23.80
CA ALA A 237 9.68 -25.16 23.86
C ALA A 237 9.16 -25.07 25.31
N SER A 238 8.70 -23.89 25.71
CA SER A 238 7.75 -23.75 26.81
C SER A 238 6.85 -22.55 26.58
N SER A 239 5.65 -22.79 26.05
CA SER A 239 4.49 -22.06 26.57
C SER A 239 3.23 -22.92 26.51
N ASN A 240 2.65 -23.08 27.69
CA ASN A 240 1.33 -23.61 27.93
C ASN A 240 0.30 -22.77 27.17
N VAL A 241 -0.63 -23.47 26.51
CA VAL A 241 -1.86 -22.90 25.99
C VAL A 241 -2.76 -22.51 27.16
N ASP A 242 -2.69 -21.25 27.59
CA ASP A 242 -3.73 -20.69 28.45
C ASP A 242 -4.99 -20.48 27.59
N ALA A 243 -6.06 -21.16 27.99
CA ALA A 243 -7.41 -20.99 27.46
C ALA A 243 -7.95 -19.62 27.92
N GLY A 244 -7.50 -18.56 27.25
CA GLY A 244 -8.04 -17.22 27.40
C GLY A 244 -9.44 -17.09 26.84
N ASP A 245 -10.19 -16.13 27.39
CA ASP A 245 -11.53 -15.74 26.96
C ASP A 245 -11.61 -15.56 25.44
N ALA A 246 -12.49 -16.32 24.77
CA ALA A 246 -12.58 -16.38 23.31
C ALA A 246 -12.91 -15.04 22.63
N ASP A 247 -13.37 -14.05 23.42
CA ASP A 247 -13.72 -12.71 22.95
C ASP A 247 -12.61 -11.65 23.19
N ALA A 248 -11.51 -11.97 23.88
CA ALA A 248 -10.41 -11.03 24.08
C ALA A 248 -9.50 -10.96 22.82
N PRO A 249 -9.00 -9.77 22.41
CA PRO A 249 -8.08 -9.66 21.30
C PRO A 249 -6.80 -10.47 21.56
N LYS A 250 -6.44 -11.36 20.65
CA LYS A 250 -5.18 -12.12 20.72
C LYS A 250 -4.00 -11.14 20.59
N PRO A 251 -2.97 -11.22 21.46
CA PRO A 251 -1.76 -10.40 21.32
C PRO A 251 -1.13 -10.52 19.93
N SER A 252 -0.55 -9.43 19.43
CA SER A 252 0.07 -9.38 18.11
C SER A 252 1.59 -9.55 18.21
N ALA A 253 2.08 -10.70 17.77
CA ALA A 253 3.50 -11.01 17.70
C ALA A 253 4.23 -10.09 16.71
N ALA A 254 3.62 -9.77 15.56
CA ALA A 254 4.19 -8.87 14.57
C ALA A 254 4.30 -7.43 15.11
N ALA A 255 3.28 -6.93 15.81
CA ALA A 255 3.32 -5.62 16.44
C ALA A 255 4.35 -5.57 17.58
N ALA A 256 4.42 -6.63 18.41
CA ALA A 256 5.43 -6.76 19.45
C ALA A 256 6.86 -6.81 18.87
N ALA A 257 7.02 -7.35 17.67
CA ALA A 257 8.28 -7.35 16.91
C ALA A 257 8.52 -6.06 16.10
N GLY A 258 7.70 -5.03 16.26
CA GLY A 258 7.96 -3.70 15.73
C GLY A 258 7.33 -3.40 14.36
N LEU A 259 6.42 -4.23 13.84
CA LEU A 259 5.60 -3.82 12.70
C LEU A 259 4.64 -2.71 13.15
N VAL A 260 4.68 -1.56 12.48
CA VAL A 260 3.89 -0.39 12.90
C VAL A 260 2.53 -0.36 12.20
N PHE A 261 2.50 -0.54 10.89
CA PHE A 261 1.29 -0.51 10.08
C PHE A 261 1.45 -1.34 8.80
N LEU A 262 0.32 -1.70 8.20
CA LEU A 262 0.23 -2.19 6.82
C LEU A 262 -0.51 -1.15 5.96
N PRO A 263 0.08 -0.69 4.84
CA PRO A 263 -0.54 0.31 3.99
C PRO A 263 -1.56 -0.31 3.03
N GLY A 264 -2.55 0.49 2.65
CA GLY A 264 -3.52 0.16 1.62
C GLY A 264 -3.89 1.38 0.78
N LEU A 265 -4.40 1.14 -0.43
CA LEU A 265 -4.99 2.17 -1.28
C LEU A 265 -6.42 1.82 -1.64
N VAL A 266 -7.31 2.80 -1.60
CA VAL A 266 -8.67 2.71 -2.13
C VAL A 266 -8.76 3.67 -3.31
N VAL A 267 -9.11 3.14 -4.49
CA VAL A 267 -9.26 3.93 -5.71
C VAL A 267 -10.73 3.97 -6.11
N LEU A 268 -11.30 5.17 -6.23
CA LEU A 268 -12.68 5.39 -6.68
C LEU A 268 -12.67 6.11 -8.02
N GLY A 269 -12.70 5.33 -9.10
CA GLY A 269 -12.57 5.82 -10.47
C GLY A 269 -11.25 6.58 -10.63
N HIS A 270 -11.33 7.91 -10.57
CA HIS A 270 -10.16 8.76 -10.68
C HIS A 270 -9.38 8.96 -9.39
N ASP A 271 -10.05 8.93 -8.23
CA ASP A 271 -9.47 9.42 -6.99
C ASP A 271 -8.78 8.31 -6.23
N TRP A 272 -7.55 8.57 -5.79
CA TRP A 272 -6.74 7.62 -5.03
C TRP A 272 -6.63 8.06 -3.58
N TYR A 273 -6.93 7.15 -2.66
CA TYR A 273 -6.91 7.41 -1.23
C TYR A 273 -5.96 6.46 -0.51
N PHE A 274 -5.14 7.01 0.37
CA PHE A 274 -4.32 6.24 1.29
C PHE A 274 -5.12 5.84 2.53
N VAL A 275 -4.93 4.58 2.94
CA VAL A 275 -5.39 4.02 4.21
C VAL A 275 -4.26 3.23 4.86
N ALA A 276 -4.32 3.05 6.17
CA ALA A 276 -3.34 2.23 6.90
C ALA A 276 -3.99 1.47 8.05
N MET A 277 -3.62 0.19 8.21
CA MET A 277 -4.04 -0.63 9.33
C MET A 277 -2.91 -0.77 10.34
N THR A 278 -3.13 -0.34 11.57
CA THR A 278 -2.23 -0.63 12.70
C THR A 278 -2.80 -1.76 13.55
N ARG A 279 -1.93 -2.47 14.25
CA ARG A 279 -2.30 -3.36 15.35
C ARG A 279 -1.37 -3.08 16.52
N SER A 280 -1.92 -2.92 17.71
CA SER A 280 -1.10 -2.79 18.93
C SER A 280 -0.67 -4.16 19.45
N PRO A 281 0.37 -4.24 20.30
CA PRO A 281 0.83 -5.51 20.85
C PRO A 281 -0.25 -6.28 21.63
N ASP A 282 -1.24 -5.59 22.21
CA ASP A 282 -2.41 -6.19 22.87
C ASP A 282 -3.51 -6.65 21.90
N GLY A 283 -3.28 -6.62 20.58
CA GLY A 283 -4.16 -7.18 19.56
C GLY A 283 -5.25 -6.23 19.03
N LYS A 284 -5.31 -4.97 19.48
CA LYS A 284 -6.31 -4.01 18.99
C LYS A 284 -5.93 -3.47 17.62
N SER A 285 -6.83 -3.58 16.66
CA SER A 285 -6.62 -3.07 15.30
C SER A 285 -7.34 -1.74 15.07
N ARG A 286 -6.66 -0.83 14.37
CA ARG A 286 -7.23 0.45 13.92
C ARG A 286 -6.99 0.66 12.44
N LEU A 287 -8.03 1.03 11.70
CA LEU A 287 -7.94 1.45 10.31
C LEU A 287 -8.01 2.98 10.21
N TYR A 288 -6.89 3.59 9.82
CA TYR A 288 -6.80 5.00 9.53
C TYR A 288 -7.21 5.25 8.08
N ASN A 289 -8.22 6.09 7.87
CA ASN A 289 -8.76 6.47 6.56
C ASN A 289 -9.35 7.89 6.64
N ARG A 290 -9.25 8.78 5.65
CA ARG A 290 -8.59 8.67 4.35
C ARG A 290 -7.81 9.95 4.04
N VAL A 291 -6.69 9.80 3.35
CA VAL A 291 -5.93 10.93 2.77
C VAL A 291 -6.00 10.81 1.25
N LEU A 292 -6.45 11.87 0.57
CA LEU A 292 -6.41 11.94 -0.89
C LEU A 292 -4.95 12.09 -1.34
N ILE A 293 -4.47 11.16 -2.17
CA ILE A 293 -3.09 11.21 -2.69
C ILE A 293 -3.02 11.94 -4.05
N GLY A 294 -4.12 11.95 -4.80
CA GLY A 294 -4.21 12.55 -6.12
C GLY A 294 -5.37 11.97 -6.92
N SER A 295 -5.54 12.45 -8.15
CA SER A 295 -6.65 12.06 -9.03
C SER A 295 -6.23 11.99 -10.50
N THR A 296 -6.70 10.98 -11.23
CA THR A 296 -6.42 10.86 -12.67
C THR A 296 -7.26 11.81 -13.53
N GLN A 297 -8.11 12.66 -12.94
CA GLN A 297 -8.85 13.72 -13.66
C GLN A 297 -7.95 14.83 -14.21
N SER A 298 -6.72 14.95 -13.71
CA SER A 298 -5.77 15.99 -14.14
C SER A 298 -4.36 15.43 -14.30
N THR A 299 -3.54 16.10 -15.10
CA THR A 299 -2.12 15.70 -15.23
C THR A 299 -1.35 15.92 -13.93
N GLU A 300 -1.69 16.95 -13.14
CA GLU A 300 -1.14 17.16 -11.79
C GLU A 300 -1.38 15.94 -10.92
N GLY A 301 -2.62 15.49 -10.83
CA GLY A 301 -2.99 14.37 -9.99
C GLY A 301 -2.35 13.05 -10.43
N VAL A 302 -2.10 12.84 -11.72
CA VAL A 302 -1.30 11.69 -12.19
C VAL A 302 0.14 11.76 -11.67
N TYR A 303 0.79 12.94 -11.69
CA TYR A 303 2.12 13.12 -11.10
C TYR A 303 2.12 12.89 -9.58
N GLN A 304 1.10 13.40 -8.88
CA GLN A 304 0.94 13.21 -7.43
C GLN A 304 0.81 11.72 -7.07
N VAL A 305 -0.08 10.99 -7.75
CA VAL A 305 -0.29 9.55 -7.52
C VAL A 305 1.01 8.77 -7.75
N ILE A 306 1.72 9.04 -8.85
CA ILE A 306 2.99 8.36 -9.14
C ILE A 306 4.05 8.68 -8.08
N ALA A 307 4.19 9.93 -7.67
CA ALA A 307 5.14 10.33 -6.63
C ALA A 307 4.83 9.68 -5.27
N VAL A 308 3.55 9.55 -4.90
CA VAL A 308 3.14 8.88 -3.66
C VAL A 308 3.34 7.37 -3.74
N LEU A 309 3.05 6.72 -4.87
CA LEU A 309 3.34 5.29 -5.06
C LEU A 309 4.85 5.00 -4.98
N GLN A 310 5.65 5.90 -5.52
CA GLN A 310 7.11 5.88 -5.40
C GLN A 310 7.57 6.03 -3.93
N LEU A 311 6.98 6.96 -3.18
CA LEU A 311 7.20 7.08 -1.73
C LEU A 311 6.83 5.80 -0.98
N LEU A 312 5.69 5.18 -1.30
CA LEU A 312 5.26 3.92 -0.68
C LEU A 312 6.21 2.77 -1.03
N GLY A 313 6.68 2.68 -2.28
CA GLY A 313 7.69 1.70 -2.68
C GLY A 313 8.98 1.83 -1.87
N ARG A 314 9.47 3.06 -1.69
CA ARG A 314 10.64 3.33 -0.84
C ARG A 314 10.38 3.00 0.63
N ASN A 315 9.17 3.28 1.13
CA ASN A 315 8.79 2.89 2.49
C ASN A 315 8.82 1.36 2.68
N ILE A 316 8.37 0.60 1.67
CA ILE A 316 8.43 -0.87 1.67
C ILE A 316 9.89 -1.34 1.75
N GLU A 317 10.77 -0.86 0.88
CA GLU A 317 12.19 -1.28 0.86
C GLU A 317 12.95 -0.87 2.12
N ASN A 318 12.61 0.26 2.74
CA ASN A 318 13.37 0.81 3.88
C ASN A 318 12.83 0.37 5.25
N HIS A 319 11.57 -0.07 5.34
CA HIS A 319 10.92 -0.37 6.62
C HIS A 319 10.27 -1.75 6.65
N TYR A 320 9.33 -2.02 5.74
CA TYR A 320 8.58 -3.29 5.76
C TYR A 320 9.49 -4.48 5.46
N TRP A 321 10.26 -4.42 4.38
CA TRP A 321 11.12 -5.52 3.98
C TRP A 321 12.24 -5.80 5.00
N PRO A 322 13.00 -4.81 5.50
CA PRO A 322 13.99 -5.04 6.55
C PRO A 322 13.39 -5.59 7.85
N TRP A 323 12.17 -5.17 8.21
CA TRP A 323 11.45 -5.77 9.34
C TRP A 323 11.14 -7.24 9.07
N PHE A 324 10.65 -7.57 7.86
CA PHE A 324 10.31 -8.93 7.47
C PHE A 324 11.56 -9.84 7.48
N GLU A 325 12.68 -9.36 6.91
CA GLU A 325 13.95 -10.09 6.90
C GLU A 325 14.44 -10.41 8.30
N ARG A 326 14.51 -9.41 9.18
CA ARG A 326 15.01 -9.57 10.55
C ARG A 326 14.12 -10.49 11.39
N THR A 327 12.80 -10.40 11.22
CA THR A 327 11.83 -10.98 12.17
C THR A 327 11.32 -12.35 11.74
N ILE A 328 11.08 -12.53 10.44
CA ILE A 328 10.47 -13.75 9.88
C ILE A 328 11.54 -14.61 9.18
N LEU A 329 12.54 -13.99 8.56
CA LEU A 329 13.60 -14.71 7.85
C LEU A 329 14.87 -14.91 8.67
N ASN A 330 14.95 -14.27 9.84
CA ASN A 330 16.11 -14.25 10.73
C ASN A 330 17.42 -13.88 10.01
N LYS A 331 17.36 -12.82 9.18
CA LYS A 331 18.47 -12.28 8.39
C LYS A 331 19.02 -10.95 8.88
#